data_AF-A0AA96UZL1-F1
#
_entry.id   AF-A0AA96UZL1-F1
#
_cell.length_a   1.000
_cell.length_b   1.000
_cell.length_c   1.000
_cell.angle_alpha   90.00
_cell.angle_beta   90.00
_cell.angle_gamma   90.00
#
_symmetry.space_group_name_H-M   'P 1'
#
loop_
_entity.id
_entity.type
_entity.pdbx_description
1 polymer ?
#
loop_
_entity_poly.entity_id
_entity_poly.type
_entity_poly.pdbx_seq_one_letter_code
_entity_poly.pdbx_strand_id
1 'polypeptide(L)'
;MIASDSHEVSQLNELKIDLDAISVIAHYHGNSDILMDEQMPIYGGYAGGLEETAIIDVASSINAFVMSGASWHLDGPVHIRWGSTNTRETLAVAGWASAAITNHTEFMQGNQYYPCAGPCTEMCFLELAAQAMTDSASGREILSGVAAAKGVVTDKTTGMEARMMGEVARSAAGVDIAEINKILDKLVASYEKDYGNAPAGKTFQECYDIKTVTPTDEHVKVYEGARKKLEGFGLVFK
;
A
#
# COMPACT_ATOMS: atom_id res chain seq x y z
N MET A 1 -6.69 -24.67 18.96
CA MET A 1 -7.22 -23.57 18.14
C MET A 1 -6.25 -23.43 16.99
N ILE A 2 -6.69 -23.38 15.74
CA ILE A 2 -5.79 -23.07 14.61
C ILE A 2 -5.60 -21.55 14.65
N ALA A 3 -4.37 -21.06 14.57
CA ALA A 3 -4.09 -19.63 14.48
C ALA A 3 -4.71 -19.04 13.21
N SER A 4 -5.34 -17.87 13.31
CA SER A 4 -6.13 -17.27 12.21
C SER A 4 -5.78 -15.82 11.91
N ASP A 5 -4.81 -15.24 12.62
CA ASP A 5 -4.33 -13.88 12.41
C ASP A 5 -3.00 -13.92 11.63
N SER A 6 -2.66 -12.85 10.92
CA SER A 6 -1.35 -12.73 10.27
C SER A 6 -0.31 -12.18 11.26
N HIS A 7 0.79 -12.90 11.43
CA HIS A 7 1.87 -12.56 12.34
C HIS A 7 3.07 -12.00 11.56
N GLU A 8 3.41 -10.76 11.85
CA GLU A 8 4.41 -9.98 11.10
C GLU A 8 5.86 -10.34 11.49
N VAL A 9 6.73 -10.44 10.48
CA VAL A 9 8.18 -10.31 10.61
C VAL A 9 8.73 -9.45 9.48
N SER A 10 9.64 -8.53 9.79
CA SER A 10 10.18 -7.59 8.80
C SER A 10 11.58 -7.98 8.36
N GLN A 11 11.78 -8.06 7.05
CA GLN A 11 13.11 -7.97 6.45
C GLN A 11 13.65 -6.53 6.57
N LEU A 12 14.97 -6.38 6.52
CA LEU A 12 15.66 -5.09 6.54
C LEU A 12 16.12 -4.68 5.13
N ASN A 13 16.36 -3.38 4.94
CA ASN A 13 16.81 -2.84 3.66
C ASN A 13 18.33 -2.98 3.42
N GLU A 14 18.80 -3.50 2.28
CA GLU A 14 18.10 -4.43 1.37
C GLU A 14 18.71 -5.82 1.53
N LEU A 15 17.90 -6.87 1.28
CA LEU A 15 18.25 -8.29 1.42
C LEU A 15 19.01 -8.56 2.73
N LYS A 16 18.44 -8.09 3.84
CA LYS A 16 19.07 -8.12 5.16
C LYS A 16 18.07 -8.55 6.21
N ILE A 17 18.56 -9.12 7.31
CA ILE A 17 17.77 -9.54 8.45
C ILE A 17 18.61 -9.39 9.73
N ASP A 18 17.95 -9.30 10.88
CA ASP A 18 18.55 -9.41 12.20
C ASP A 18 18.13 -10.70 12.92
N LEU A 19 18.86 -11.08 13.98
CA LEU A 19 18.62 -12.34 14.68
C LEU A 19 17.39 -12.32 15.60
N ASP A 20 16.86 -11.14 15.93
CA ASP A 20 15.61 -11.06 16.69
C ASP A 20 14.46 -11.54 15.80
N ALA A 21 14.41 -11.08 14.54
CA ALA A 21 13.46 -11.57 13.54
C ALA A 21 13.53 -13.10 13.33
N ILE A 22 14.74 -13.68 13.29
CA ILE A 22 14.91 -15.15 13.19
C ILE A 22 14.31 -15.89 14.39
N SER A 23 14.45 -15.34 15.59
CA SER A 23 13.86 -15.93 16.80
C SER A 23 12.33 -15.87 16.78
N VAL A 24 11.78 -14.76 16.25
CA VAL A 24 10.34 -14.57 16.05
C VAL A 24 9.77 -15.55 15.01
N ILE A 25 10.47 -15.75 13.88
CA ILE A 25 10.10 -16.75 12.86
C ILE A 25 10.00 -18.15 13.48
N ALA A 26 11.00 -18.57 14.26
CA ALA A 26 11.00 -19.86 14.92
C ALA A 26 9.81 -20.03 15.90
N HIS A 27 9.43 -18.94 16.59
CA HIS A 27 8.27 -18.92 17.47
C HIS A 27 6.96 -19.15 16.70
N TYR A 28 6.72 -18.41 15.61
CA TYR A 28 5.51 -18.54 14.79
C TYR A 28 5.36 -19.92 14.17
N HIS A 29 6.44 -20.49 13.64
CA HIS A 29 6.43 -21.88 13.14
C HIS A 29 6.12 -22.89 14.26
N GLY A 30 6.69 -22.72 15.44
CA GLY A 30 6.43 -23.59 16.59
C GLY A 30 4.96 -23.59 17.06
N ASN A 31 4.23 -22.50 16.79
CA ASN A 31 2.82 -22.35 17.13
C ASN A 31 1.87 -22.69 15.97
N SER A 32 2.40 -22.93 14.75
CA SER A 32 1.60 -23.03 13.53
C SER A 32 0.80 -21.75 13.23
N ASP A 33 1.41 -20.59 13.47
CA ASP A 33 0.85 -19.27 13.17
C ASP A 33 0.89 -18.97 11.66
N ILE A 34 -0.04 -18.16 11.15
CA ILE A 34 0.02 -17.64 9.76
C ILE A 34 1.07 -16.53 9.74
N LEU A 35 2.16 -16.75 9.02
CA LEU A 35 3.29 -15.81 8.98
C LEU A 35 3.18 -14.86 7.78
N MET A 36 3.21 -13.56 8.05
CA MET A 36 3.36 -12.50 7.07
C MET A 36 4.78 -11.95 7.16
N ASP A 37 5.59 -12.18 6.13
CA ASP A 37 6.91 -11.57 6.02
C ASP A 37 6.79 -10.26 5.23
N GLU A 38 7.33 -9.17 5.74
CA GLU A 38 7.33 -7.89 5.01
C GLU A 38 8.70 -7.44 4.54
N GLN A 39 8.72 -6.63 3.48
CA GLN A 39 9.89 -5.87 3.08
C GLN A 39 9.42 -4.60 2.34
N MET A 40 10.06 -3.47 2.61
CA MET A 40 9.75 -2.18 1.99
C MET A 40 10.92 -1.67 1.13
N PRO A 41 11.10 -2.15 -0.12
CA PRO A 41 12.27 -1.81 -0.92
C PRO A 41 12.33 -0.32 -1.24
N ILE A 42 13.50 0.30 -1.04
CA ILE A 42 13.62 1.76 -1.13
C ILE A 42 13.99 2.18 -2.56
N TYR A 43 13.06 2.83 -3.26
CA TYR A 43 13.34 3.50 -4.53
C TYR A 43 14.31 4.67 -4.31
N GLY A 44 15.42 4.69 -5.05
CA GLY A 44 16.52 5.63 -4.86
C GLY A 44 17.43 5.28 -3.67
N GLY A 45 17.22 4.12 -3.03
CA GLY A 45 18.00 3.60 -1.90
C GLY A 45 19.29 2.90 -2.32
N TYR A 46 19.67 1.85 -1.57
CA TYR A 46 20.90 1.11 -1.83
C TYR A 46 20.89 0.38 -3.19
N ALA A 47 19.70 -0.04 -3.63
CA ALA A 47 19.51 -0.75 -4.89
C ALA A 47 19.79 0.15 -6.11
N GLY A 48 19.30 1.39 -6.09
CA GLY A 48 19.37 2.32 -7.21
C GLY A 48 18.01 2.84 -7.64
N GLY A 49 17.76 2.85 -8.95
CA GLY A 49 16.56 3.39 -9.58
C GLY A 49 15.42 2.38 -9.65
N LEU A 50 14.56 2.56 -10.66
CA LEU A 50 13.29 1.82 -10.76
C LEU A 50 13.53 0.31 -10.95
N GLU A 51 14.26 -0.07 -11.98
CA GLU A 51 14.51 -1.46 -12.31
C GLU A 51 15.38 -2.15 -11.25
N GLU A 52 16.36 -1.44 -10.68
CA GLU A 52 17.20 -2.00 -9.63
C GLU A 52 16.40 -2.29 -8.35
N THR A 53 15.53 -1.38 -7.94
CA THR A 53 14.64 -1.60 -6.79
C THR A 53 13.62 -2.71 -7.09
N ALA A 54 13.07 -2.81 -8.31
CA ALA A 54 12.17 -3.90 -8.68
C ALA A 54 12.85 -5.29 -8.67
N ILE A 55 14.14 -5.37 -9.02
CA ILE A 55 14.92 -6.62 -8.87
C ILE A 55 15.02 -7.02 -7.39
N ILE A 56 15.28 -6.04 -6.51
CA ILE A 56 15.36 -6.27 -5.07
C ILE A 56 14.01 -6.69 -4.49
N ASP A 57 12.92 -6.07 -4.94
CA ASP A 57 11.55 -6.40 -4.53
C ASP A 57 11.18 -7.86 -4.86
N VAL A 58 11.41 -8.29 -6.10
CA VAL A 58 11.22 -9.70 -6.48
C VAL A 58 12.10 -10.63 -5.64
N ALA A 59 13.35 -10.24 -5.37
CA ALA A 59 14.25 -11.03 -4.55
C ALA A 59 13.79 -11.14 -3.08
N SER A 60 13.30 -10.06 -2.46
CA SER A 60 12.74 -10.10 -1.10
C SER A 60 11.44 -10.87 -1.03
N SER A 61 10.60 -10.77 -2.08
CA SER A 61 9.38 -11.57 -2.22
C SER A 61 9.69 -13.07 -2.23
N ILE A 62 10.75 -13.49 -2.94
CA ILE A 62 11.20 -14.90 -2.91
C ILE A 62 11.78 -15.24 -1.53
N ASN A 63 12.58 -14.35 -0.94
CA ASN A 63 13.22 -14.56 0.35
C ASN A 63 12.21 -14.78 1.49
N ALA A 64 11.04 -14.14 1.44
CA ALA A 64 9.95 -14.34 2.39
C ALA A 64 9.58 -15.83 2.56
N PHE A 65 9.47 -16.57 1.44
CA PHE A 65 9.10 -17.98 1.46
C PHE A 65 10.29 -18.91 1.75
N VAL A 66 11.53 -18.46 1.49
CA VAL A 66 12.74 -19.26 1.69
C VAL A 66 13.30 -19.12 3.11
N MET A 67 13.50 -17.89 3.59
CA MET A 67 14.09 -17.60 4.90
C MET A 67 13.03 -17.69 6.00
N SER A 68 11.90 -17.01 5.81
CA SER A 68 10.88 -16.87 6.85
C SER A 68 9.85 -18.01 6.82
N GLY A 69 9.79 -18.79 5.73
CA GLY A 69 8.76 -19.81 5.53
C GLY A 69 7.36 -19.18 5.57
N ALA A 70 7.23 -17.97 5.01
CA ALA A 70 6.02 -17.17 5.09
C ALA A 70 4.80 -17.85 4.45
N SER A 71 3.63 -17.54 5.02
CA SER A 71 2.35 -17.87 4.39
C SER A 71 2.03 -16.88 3.26
N TRP A 72 2.40 -15.62 3.42
CA TRP A 72 2.30 -14.58 2.40
C TRP A 72 3.31 -13.45 2.65
N HIS A 73 3.61 -12.67 1.61
CA HIS A 73 4.56 -11.57 1.67
C HIS A 73 3.86 -10.20 1.59
N LEU A 74 4.20 -9.26 2.46
CA LEU A 74 3.74 -7.87 2.40
C LEU A 74 4.86 -6.98 1.85
N ASP A 75 4.63 -6.45 0.65
CA ASP A 75 5.53 -5.47 0.03
C ASP A 75 5.19 -4.05 0.51
N GLY A 76 6.04 -3.08 0.19
CA GLY A 76 5.83 -1.66 0.42
C GLY A 76 6.92 -0.78 -0.20
N PRO A 77 7.08 -0.73 -1.54
CA PRO A 77 8.16 0.03 -2.14
C PRO A 77 8.02 1.50 -1.79
N VAL A 78 9.06 2.10 -1.21
CA VAL A 78 8.98 3.44 -0.62
C VAL A 78 9.99 4.38 -1.26
N HIS A 79 9.54 5.60 -1.58
CA HIS A 79 10.40 6.59 -2.22
C HIS A 79 11.34 7.20 -1.17
N ILE A 80 12.67 7.14 -1.37
CA ILE A 80 13.68 7.58 -0.38
C ILE A 80 13.47 9.01 0.15
N ARG A 81 13.10 9.94 -0.73
CA ARG A 81 12.82 11.34 -0.37
C ARG A 81 11.44 11.54 0.26
N TRP A 82 10.41 10.96 -0.35
CA TRP A 82 9.02 11.30 0.00
C TRP A 82 8.47 10.45 1.14
N GLY A 83 9.05 9.27 1.39
CA GLY A 83 8.57 8.35 2.42
C GLY A 83 7.13 7.91 2.14
N SER A 84 6.82 7.64 0.87
CA SER A 84 5.48 7.24 0.42
C SER A 84 5.57 6.11 -0.60
N THR A 85 4.55 5.26 -0.59
CA THR A 85 4.42 4.06 -1.44
C THR A 85 3.65 4.33 -2.74
N ASN A 86 3.02 5.49 -2.86
CA ASN A 86 2.16 5.86 -3.98
C ASN A 86 2.75 6.98 -4.85
N THR A 87 4.08 7.01 -4.98
CA THR A 87 4.77 7.81 -5.99
C THR A 87 4.77 7.10 -7.34
N ARG A 88 5.00 7.82 -8.44
CA ARG A 88 5.01 7.22 -9.79
C ARG A 88 5.96 6.02 -9.85
N GLU A 89 7.14 6.17 -9.26
CA GLU A 89 8.20 5.18 -9.30
C GLU A 89 7.88 3.99 -8.40
N THR A 90 7.42 4.24 -7.16
CA THR A 90 7.08 3.14 -6.24
C THR A 90 5.86 2.34 -6.69
N LEU A 91 4.86 2.98 -7.30
CA LEU A 91 3.74 2.27 -7.93
C LEU A 91 4.23 1.38 -9.09
N ALA A 92 5.18 1.88 -9.89
CA ALA A 92 5.78 1.07 -10.95
C ALA A 92 6.59 -0.10 -10.39
N VAL A 93 7.41 0.09 -9.34
CA VAL A 93 8.11 -1.01 -8.66
C VAL A 93 7.12 -2.07 -8.21
N ALA A 94 6.13 -1.68 -7.39
CA ALA A 94 5.15 -2.59 -6.81
C ALA A 94 4.36 -3.35 -7.88
N GLY A 95 3.93 -2.65 -8.93
CA GLY A 95 3.16 -3.21 -10.03
C GLY A 95 3.94 -4.24 -10.84
N TRP A 96 5.20 -3.95 -11.17
CA TRP A 96 6.06 -4.88 -11.91
C TRP A 96 6.46 -6.09 -11.09
N ALA A 97 6.88 -5.89 -9.84
CA ALA A 97 7.25 -6.98 -8.95
C ALA A 97 6.07 -7.92 -8.69
N SER A 98 4.91 -7.35 -8.36
CA SER A 98 3.68 -8.11 -8.12
C SER A 98 3.27 -8.94 -9.32
N ALA A 99 3.19 -8.31 -10.51
CA ALA A 99 2.83 -9.00 -11.73
C ALA A 99 3.84 -10.09 -12.11
N ALA A 100 5.14 -9.88 -11.85
CA ALA A 100 6.16 -10.90 -12.09
C ALA A 100 5.99 -12.10 -11.15
N ILE A 101 5.79 -11.87 -9.85
CA ILE A 101 5.55 -12.93 -8.86
C ILE A 101 4.28 -13.71 -9.23
N THR A 102 3.16 -13.03 -9.48
CA THR A 102 1.88 -13.67 -9.83
C THR A 102 1.96 -14.50 -11.11
N ASN A 103 2.78 -14.11 -12.10
CA ASN A 103 2.90 -14.87 -13.36
C ASN A 103 3.90 -16.04 -13.31
N HIS A 104 4.74 -16.12 -12.27
CA HIS A 104 5.85 -17.07 -12.23
C HIS A 104 5.93 -17.91 -10.95
N THR A 105 5.09 -17.62 -9.95
CA THR A 105 5.00 -18.36 -8.71
C THR A 105 3.54 -18.48 -8.26
N GLU A 106 3.32 -19.20 -7.16
CA GLU A 106 2.02 -19.28 -6.46
C GLU A 106 2.09 -18.56 -5.11
N PHE A 107 2.98 -17.58 -4.99
CA PHE A 107 3.20 -16.84 -3.74
C PHE A 107 2.10 -15.82 -3.50
N MET A 108 1.42 -15.93 -2.36
CA MET A 108 0.45 -14.93 -1.92
C MET A 108 1.18 -13.66 -1.48
N GLN A 109 0.64 -12.52 -1.87
CA GLN A 109 1.27 -11.23 -1.69
C GLN A 109 0.25 -10.13 -1.38
N GLY A 110 0.69 -9.15 -0.59
CA GLY A 110 -0.03 -7.91 -0.35
C GLY A 110 0.88 -6.71 -0.49
N ASN A 111 0.31 -5.51 -0.36
CA ASN A 111 1.07 -4.26 -0.35
C ASN A 111 0.52 -3.31 0.71
N GLN A 112 1.38 -2.43 1.23
CA GLN A 112 1.07 -1.49 2.31
C GLN A 112 1.03 -0.02 1.86
N TYR A 113 0.16 0.79 2.50
CA TYR A 113 -0.26 2.09 1.95
C TYR A 113 0.20 3.26 2.82
N TYR A 114 1.15 4.06 2.33
CA TYR A 114 1.71 5.24 3.01
C TYR A 114 1.56 6.53 2.18
N PRO A 115 0.36 7.13 2.13
CA PRO A 115 0.15 8.45 1.52
C PRO A 115 0.96 9.56 2.20
N CYS A 116 1.42 10.53 1.42
CA CYS A 116 2.02 11.74 1.98
C CYS A 116 1.01 12.57 2.76
N ALA A 117 -0.20 12.73 2.22
CA ALA A 117 -1.25 13.53 2.81
C ALA A 117 -1.95 12.83 3.98
N GLY A 118 -2.53 13.60 4.89
CA GLY A 118 -3.28 13.07 6.03
C GLY A 118 -4.77 12.86 5.75
N PRO A 119 -5.50 12.27 6.71
CA PRO A 119 -6.94 12.02 6.61
C PRO A 119 -7.76 13.27 6.34
N CYS A 120 -8.98 13.08 5.81
CA CYS A 120 -9.88 14.18 5.47
C CYS A 120 -9.28 15.18 4.48
N THR A 121 -8.43 14.69 3.56
CA THR A 121 -7.89 15.47 2.44
C THR A 121 -8.12 14.74 1.12
N GLU A 122 -8.36 15.51 0.07
CA GLU A 122 -8.56 14.94 -1.26
C GLU A 122 -7.29 14.24 -1.76
N MET A 123 -6.11 14.83 -1.52
CA MET A 123 -4.83 14.25 -1.93
C MET A 123 -4.62 12.86 -1.31
N CYS A 124 -4.95 12.65 -0.03
CA CYS A 124 -4.82 11.32 0.60
C CYS A 124 -5.69 10.26 -0.10
N PHE A 125 -6.94 10.61 -0.48
CA PHE A 125 -7.81 9.71 -1.22
C PHE A 125 -7.33 9.42 -2.64
N LEU A 126 -6.74 10.41 -3.32
CA LEU A 126 -6.20 10.22 -4.67
C LEU A 126 -4.90 9.39 -4.65
N GLU A 127 -4.03 9.63 -3.67
CA GLU A 127 -2.81 8.87 -3.43
C GLU A 127 -3.11 7.38 -3.18
N LEU A 128 -4.01 7.07 -2.22
CA LEU A 128 -4.36 5.69 -1.91
C LEU A 128 -5.14 5.02 -3.07
N ALA A 129 -5.93 5.79 -3.84
CA ALA A 129 -6.66 5.24 -4.99
C ALA A 129 -5.71 4.82 -6.12
N ALA A 130 -4.64 5.58 -6.35
CA ALA A 130 -3.61 5.20 -7.33
C ALA A 130 -2.97 3.87 -6.95
N GLN A 131 -2.64 3.68 -5.67
CA GLN A 131 -2.09 2.42 -5.19
C GLN A 131 -3.11 1.28 -5.23
N ALA A 132 -4.35 1.51 -4.82
CA ALA A 132 -5.41 0.50 -4.87
C ALA A 132 -5.69 0.00 -6.29
N MET A 133 -5.66 0.88 -7.29
CA MET A 133 -5.76 0.46 -8.70
C MET A 133 -4.53 -0.33 -9.15
N THR A 134 -3.33 0.11 -8.77
CA THR A 134 -2.07 -0.56 -9.10
C THR A 134 -2.06 -1.98 -8.56
N ASP A 135 -2.28 -2.14 -7.25
CA ASP A 135 -2.22 -3.42 -6.56
C ASP A 135 -3.30 -4.40 -7.03
N SER A 136 -4.52 -3.89 -7.26
CA SER A 136 -5.62 -4.72 -7.76
C SER A 136 -5.37 -5.21 -9.19
N ALA A 137 -4.76 -4.38 -10.03
CA ALA A 137 -4.48 -4.72 -11.43
C ALA A 137 -3.20 -5.56 -11.59
N SER A 138 -2.23 -5.44 -10.67
CA SER A 138 -1.00 -6.23 -10.69
C SER A 138 -1.14 -7.61 -10.08
N GLY A 139 -2.22 -7.86 -9.33
CA GLY A 139 -2.57 -9.19 -8.81
C GLY A 139 -2.26 -9.40 -7.33
N ARG A 140 -2.28 -8.36 -6.49
CA ARG A 140 -2.17 -8.51 -5.03
C ARG A 140 -3.41 -9.19 -4.45
N GLU A 141 -3.22 -10.15 -3.56
CA GLU A 141 -4.30 -10.80 -2.81
C GLU A 141 -4.80 -9.93 -1.64
N ILE A 142 -3.92 -9.12 -1.04
CA ILE A 142 -4.21 -8.34 0.18
C ILE A 142 -3.81 -6.87 -0.01
N LEU A 143 -4.72 -5.96 0.35
CA LEU A 143 -4.45 -4.52 0.42
C LEU A 143 -4.42 -4.09 1.90
N SER A 144 -3.25 -3.70 2.41
CA SER A 144 -3.06 -3.38 3.84
C SER A 144 -2.90 -1.88 4.06
N GLY A 145 -4.00 -1.21 4.43
CA GLY A 145 -3.99 0.24 4.50
C GLY A 145 -5.13 0.85 5.31
N VAL A 146 -5.05 2.14 5.65
CA VAL A 146 -4.10 3.13 5.08
C VAL A 146 -3.37 3.89 6.18
N ALA A 147 -2.04 3.87 6.14
CA ALA A 147 -1.16 4.64 7.03
C ALA A 147 -1.02 6.08 6.51
N ALA A 148 -2.13 6.83 6.54
CA ALA A 148 -2.17 8.23 6.12
C ALA A 148 -1.20 9.11 6.93
N ALA A 149 -0.83 10.28 6.37
CA ALA A 149 0.23 11.14 6.90
C ALA A 149 1.55 10.37 7.13
N LYS A 150 1.86 9.45 6.20
CA LYS A 150 3.02 8.55 6.23
C LYS A 150 3.08 7.62 7.45
N GLY A 151 1.98 7.45 8.18
CA GLY A 151 1.91 6.58 9.35
C GLY A 151 2.69 7.08 10.58
N VAL A 152 3.19 8.32 10.58
CA VAL A 152 4.06 8.83 11.65
C VAL A 152 3.39 9.87 12.56
N VAL A 153 2.14 10.24 12.27
CA VAL A 153 1.42 11.25 13.05
C VAL A 153 0.30 10.58 13.84
N THR A 154 0.36 10.72 15.16
CA THR A 154 -0.61 10.15 16.10
C THR A 154 -2.05 10.44 15.67
N ASP A 155 -2.87 9.40 15.68
CA ASP A 155 -4.30 9.42 15.39
C ASP A 155 -4.70 9.94 13.99
N LYS A 156 -3.76 10.04 13.04
CA LYS A 156 -4.05 10.42 11.65
C LYS A 156 -4.30 9.21 10.73
N THR A 157 -5.23 8.35 11.15
CA THR A 157 -5.74 7.23 10.34
C THR A 157 -7.21 6.99 10.66
N THR A 158 -8.05 6.69 9.65
CA THR A 158 -9.47 6.43 9.84
C THR A 158 -10.01 5.34 8.91
N GLY A 159 -11.26 4.93 9.12
CA GLY A 159 -11.93 3.98 8.25
C GLY A 159 -12.37 4.55 6.88
N MET A 160 -12.36 5.88 6.69
CA MET A 160 -12.74 6.47 5.40
C MET A 160 -11.70 6.18 4.32
N GLU A 161 -10.41 6.23 4.67
CA GLU A 161 -9.32 5.89 3.74
C GLU A 161 -9.43 4.43 3.28
N ALA A 162 -9.67 3.51 4.22
CA ALA A 162 -9.88 2.09 3.92
C ALA A 162 -11.14 1.85 3.07
N ARG A 163 -12.22 2.62 3.27
CA ARG A 163 -13.42 2.55 2.42
C ARG A 163 -13.09 2.90 0.97
N MET A 164 -12.38 4.01 0.74
CA MET A 164 -11.98 4.40 -0.61
C MET A 164 -11.11 3.33 -1.26
N MET A 165 -10.13 2.79 -0.52
CA MET A 165 -9.25 1.72 -0.98
C MET A 165 -10.07 0.51 -1.47
N GLY A 166 -11.03 0.02 -0.68
CA GLY A 166 -11.88 -1.11 -1.05
C GLY A 166 -12.82 -0.83 -2.22
N GLU A 167 -13.42 0.37 -2.29
CA GLU A 167 -14.28 0.75 -3.42
C GLU A 167 -13.50 0.88 -4.73
N VAL A 168 -12.30 1.47 -4.68
CA VAL A 168 -11.40 1.58 -5.83
C VAL A 168 -10.92 0.20 -6.27
N ALA A 169 -10.54 -0.68 -5.34
CA ALA A 169 -10.14 -2.05 -5.65
C ALA A 169 -11.24 -2.83 -6.38
N ARG A 170 -12.49 -2.77 -5.87
CA ARG A 170 -13.67 -3.36 -6.54
C ARG A 170 -13.87 -2.83 -7.97
N SER A 171 -13.61 -1.54 -8.15
CA SER A 171 -13.81 -0.83 -9.42
C SER A 171 -12.71 -1.15 -10.43
N ALA A 172 -11.47 -1.32 -9.96
CA ALA A 172 -10.32 -1.72 -10.77
C ALA A 172 -10.35 -3.21 -11.17
N ALA A 173 -10.98 -4.06 -10.35
CA ALA A 173 -11.05 -5.50 -10.60
C ALA A 173 -11.69 -5.82 -11.97
N GLY A 174 -10.95 -6.54 -12.81
CA GLY A 174 -11.37 -6.97 -14.15
C GLY A 174 -11.32 -5.89 -15.23
N VAL A 175 -10.77 -4.71 -14.96
CA VAL A 175 -10.52 -3.68 -15.98
C VAL A 175 -9.30 -4.07 -16.80
N ASP A 176 -9.30 -3.71 -18.09
CA ASP A 176 -8.15 -3.91 -18.96
C ASP A 176 -6.91 -3.16 -18.46
N ILE A 177 -5.76 -3.84 -18.45
CA ILE A 177 -4.51 -3.31 -17.91
C ILE A 177 -4.03 -2.06 -18.67
N ALA A 178 -4.25 -1.98 -19.98
CA ALA A 178 -3.88 -0.79 -20.74
C ALA A 178 -4.76 0.41 -20.38
N GLU A 179 -6.01 0.18 -19.97
CA GLU A 179 -6.89 1.24 -19.48
C GLU A 179 -6.50 1.69 -18.06
N ILE A 180 -6.22 0.75 -17.15
CA ILE A 180 -5.71 1.08 -15.80
C ILE A 180 -4.44 1.93 -15.89
N ASN A 181 -3.49 1.57 -16.75
CA ASN A 181 -2.27 2.36 -16.94
C ASN A 181 -2.54 3.81 -17.38
N LYS A 182 -3.52 4.04 -18.27
CA LYS A 182 -3.89 5.41 -18.67
C LYS A 182 -4.54 6.20 -17.53
N ILE A 183 -5.37 5.54 -16.71
CA ILE A 183 -6.02 6.18 -15.56
C ILE A 183 -4.95 6.56 -14.52
N LEU A 184 -4.05 5.62 -14.20
CA LEU A 184 -2.95 5.84 -13.27
C LEU A 184 -2.06 7.01 -13.71
N ASP A 185 -1.68 7.08 -14.98
CA ASP A 185 -0.83 8.17 -15.48
C ASP A 185 -1.45 9.56 -15.22
N LYS A 186 -2.74 9.71 -15.52
CA LYS A 186 -3.49 10.95 -15.28
C LYS A 186 -3.66 11.24 -13.79
N LEU A 187 -3.98 10.22 -13.00
CA LEU A 187 -4.23 10.35 -11.56
C LEU A 187 -2.94 10.76 -10.83
N VAL A 188 -1.83 10.06 -11.07
CA VAL A 188 -0.54 10.36 -10.44
C VAL A 188 -0.07 11.77 -10.82
N ALA A 189 -0.22 12.15 -12.10
CA ALA A 189 0.08 13.51 -12.56
C ALA A 189 -0.71 14.61 -11.84
N SER A 190 -1.85 14.29 -11.23
CA SER A 190 -2.66 15.25 -10.49
C SER A 190 -2.12 15.62 -9.10
N TYR A 191 -1.21 14.81 -8.53
CA TYR A 191 -0.66 15.05 -7.19
C TYR A 191 0.87 14.95 -7.09
N GLU A 192 1.58 14.38 -8.09
CA GLU A 192 3.02 14.10 -7.99
C GLU A 192 3.93 15.33 -7.85
N LYS A 193 3.39 16.52 -8.10
CA LYS A 193 4.11 17.79 -7.95
C LYS A 193 3.96 18.41 -6.55
N ASP A 194 3.08 17.86 -5.73
CA ASP A 194 2.69 18.44 -4.44
C ASP A 194 3.21 17.66 -3.23
N TYR A 195 4.03 16.63 -3.41
CA TYR A 195 4.57 15.83 -2.29
C TYR A 195 5.24 16.67 -1.19
N GLY A 196 5.97 17.71 -1.56
CA GLY A 196 6.62 18.63 -0.61
C GLY A 196 5.66 19.54 0.15
N ASN A 197 4.42 19.68 -0.35
CA ASN A 197 3.37 20.53 0.21
C ASN A 197 2.10 19.72 0.52
N ALA A 198 2.21 18.40 0.71
CA ALA A 198 1.07 17.52 0.93
C ALA A 198 0.28 17.99 2.17
N PRO A 199 -1.06 18.10 2.08
CA PRO A 199 -1.87 18.63 3.17
C PRO A 199 -1.81 17.68 4.37
N ALA A 200 -1.53 18.25 5.54
CA ALA A 200 -1.33 17.48 6.77
C ALA A 200 -2.57 16.68 7.21
N GLY A 201 -3.76 17.05 6.73
CA GLY A 201 -5.03 16.43 7.12
C GLY A 201 -5.35 16.58 8.60
N LYS A 202 -6.33 15.78 9.04
CA LYS A 202 -6.94 15.84 10.37
C LYS A 202 -6.73 14.53 11.14
N THR A 203 -6.78 14.60 12.46
CA THR A 203 -6.83 13.38 13.29
C THR A 203 -8.21 12.75 13.22
N PHE A 204 -8.32 11.49 13.66
CA PHE A 204 -9.60 10.80 13.84
C PHE A 204 -10.58 11.66 14.63
N GLN A 205 -10.15 12.24 15.75
CA GLN A 205 -11.00 13.08 16.62
C GLN A 205 -11.52 14.35 15.94
N GLU A 206 -10.77 14.88 14.96
CA GLU A 206 -11.12 16.09 14.24
C GLU A 206 -12.05 15.83 13.04
N CYS A 207 -12.05 14.61 12.49
CA CYS A 207 -12.83 14.26 11.30
C CYS A 207 -13.89 13.17 11.53
N TYR A 208 -14.05 12.69 12.77
CA TYR A 208 -15.11 11.79 13.22
C TYR A 208 -15.81 12.30 14.49
N ASP A 209 -17.09 11.95 14.64
CA ASP A 209 -17.72 11.91 15.96
C ASP A 209 -17.25 10.64 16.68
N ILE A 210 -16.43 10.83 17.72
CA ILE A 210 -15.82 9.74 18.51
C ILE A 210 -16.86 8.90 19.24
N LYS A 211 -18.01 9.50 19.64
CA LYS A 211 -19.02 8.80 20.44
C LYS A 211 -19.78 7.78 19.60
N THR A 212 -20.05 8.12 18.35
CA THR A 212 -20.82 7.28 17.41
C THR A 212 -19.92 6.55 16.41
N VAL A 213 -18.63 6.91 16.34
CA VAL A 213 -17.66 6.39 15.38
C VAL A 213 -18.15 6.60 13.94
N THR A 214 -18.62 7.82 13.66
CA THR A 214 -19.13 8.21 12.33
C THR A 214 -18.31 9.38 11.76
N PRO A 215 -17.98 9.36 10.46
CA PRO A 215 -17.25 10.47 9.84
C PRO A 215 -18.10 11.74 9.87
N THR A 216 -17.43 12.89 9.96
CA THR A 216 -18.06 14.20 9.85
C THR A 216 -18.55 14.47 8.43
N ASP A 217 -19.53 15.37 8.27
CA ASP A 217 -20.02 15.80 6.96
C ASP A 217 -18.91 16.38 6.08
N GLU A 218 -17.92 17.04 6.68
CA GLU A 218 -16.73 17.52 5.96
C GLU A 218 -15.95 16.35 5.35
N HIS A 219 -15.67 15.30 6.13
CA HIS A 219 -14.93 14.15 5.65
C HIS A 219 -15.70 13.43 4.54
N VAL A 220 -17.01 13.27 4.69
CA VAL A 220 -17.88 12.70 3.65
C VAL A 220 -17.84 13.55 2.37
N LYS A 221 -17.90 14.89 2.49
CA LYS A 221 -17.82 15.78 1.33
C LYS A 221 -16.46 15.70 0.61
N VAL A 222 -15.36 15.61 1.35
CA VAL A 222 -14.02 15.43 0.76
C VAL A 222 -13.93 14.08 0.03
N TYR A 223 -14.46 13.02 0.63
CA TYR A 223 -14.56 11.69 0.02
C TYR A 223 -15.34 11.71 -1.30
N GLU A 224 -16.53 12.32 -1.31
CA GLU A 224 -17.35 12.46 -2.51
C GLU A 224 -16.66 13.26 -3.62
N GLY A 225 -15.94 14.32 -3.23
CA GLY A 225 -15.12 15.12 -4.15
C GLY A 225 -14.02 14.28 -4.82
N ALA A 226 -13.27 13.51 -4.02
CA ALA A 226 -12.23 12.62 -4.52
C ALA A 226 -12.82 11.52 -5.44
N ARG A 227 -13.93 10.89 -5.03
CA ARG A 227 -14.65 9.88 -5.84
C ARG A 227 -15.04 10.45 -7.20
N LYS A 228 -15.59 11.66 -7.24
CA LYS A 228 -15.95 12.33 -8.49
C LYS A 228 -14.74 12.65 -9.39
N LYS A 229 -13.59 13.00 -8.80
CA LYS A 229 -12.35 13.17 -9.57
C LYS A 229 -11.86 11.86 -10.17
N LEU A 230 -11.92 10.77 -9.42
CA LEU A 230 -11.58 9.42 -9.90
C LEU A 230 -12.48 9.00 -11.07
N GLU A 231 -13.79 9.27 -10.98
CA GLU A 231 -14.72 9.10 -12.11
C GLU A 231 -14.29 9.95 -13.32
N GLY A 232 -13.87 11.19 -13.09
CA GLY A 232 -13.34 12.08 -14.12
C GLY A 232 -12.05 11.59 -14.79
N PHE A 233 -11.24 10.77 -14.10
CA PHE A 233 -10.05 10.14 -14.70
C PHE A 233 -10.38 8.88 -15.51
N GLY A 234 -11.55 8.29 -15.32
CA GLY A 234 -12.05 7.13 -16.06
C GLY A 234 -12.41 5.92 -15.21
N LEU A 235 -12.28 5.99 -13.87
CA LEU A 235 -12.67 4.89 -13.00
C LEU A 235 -14.20 4.81 -12.87
N VAL A 236 -14.77 3.62 -13.10
CA VAL A 236 -16.22 3.41 -12.94
C VAL A 236 -16.48 2.69 -11.63
N PHE A 237 -17.05 3.40 -10.65
CA PHE A 237 -17.41 2.80 -9.36
C PHE A 237 -18.56 1.80 -9.49
N LYS A 238 -18.36 0.60 -8.94
CA LYS A 238 -19.38 -0.47 -8.87
C LYS A 238 -20.10 -0.50 -7.55
#